data_AF-A0A1H1MY67-F1
#
_entry.id   AF-A0A1H1MY67-F1
#
_cell.length_a   1.000
_cell.length_b   1.000
_cell.length_c   1.000
_cell.angle_alpha   90.00
_cell.angle_beta   90.00
_cell.angle_gamma   90.00
#
_symmetry.space_group_name_H-M   'P 1'
#
loop_
_entity.id
_entity.type
_entity.pdbx_description
1 polymer ?
#
loop_
_entity_poly.entity_id
_entity_poly.type
_entity_poly.pdbx_seq_one_letter_code
_entity_poly.pdbx_strand_id
1 'polypeptide(L)'
;MERARLPGAVVTVDGNTLNNLTLGSSEALMLNGNVDGFSVTNNAIHHSDNIGIDYNLYYGVGGNSGLTWNWKTSGYTNFSTYKSSIGNDALSIVANPQLVSPTTNFTLNTGSPAINAGNTDTAIIGSIDLAGSTRVLGSTVDIGAYEKQ
;
A
#
# COMPACT_ATOMS: atom_id res chain seq x y z
N MET A 1 16.60 37.97 -24.20
CA MET A 1 15.51 37.18 -24.81
C MET A 1 14.40 37.07 -23.79
N GLU A 2 13.39 37.92 -23.92
CA GLU A 2 12.19 37.90 -23.10
C GLU A 2 11.24 36.85 -23.69
N ARG A 3 10.92 35.81 -22.92
CA ARG A 3 9.92 34.82 -23.35
C ARG A 3 8.56 35.49 -23.18
N ALA A 4 7.90 35.83 -24.28
CA ALA A 4 6.51 36.26 -24.26
C ALA A 4 5.66 35.19 -23.55
N ARG A 5 5.14 35.51 -22.35
CA ARG A 5 4.14 34.71 -21.66
C ARG A 5 2.84 34.92 -22.44
N LEU A 6 2.44 33.93 -23.24
CA LEU A 6 1.07 33.85 -23.72
C LEU A 6 0.16 33.88 -22.49
N PRO A 7 -0.99 34.59 -22.50
CA PRO A 7 -1.95 34.49 -21.41
C PRO A 7 -2.27 33.00 -21.21
N GLY A 8 -1.83 32.45 -20.08
CA GLY A 8 -1.95 31.02 -19.79
C GLY A 8 -3.42 30.63 -19.93
N ALA A 9 -3.70 29.56 -20.65
CA ALA A 9 -5.05 29.03 -20.74
C ALA A 9 -5.55 28.79 -19.30
N VAL A 10 -6.61 29.49 -18.90
CA VAL A 10 -7.16 29.34 -17.56
C VAL A 10 -7.74 27.94 -17.46
N VAL A 11 -7.16 27.09 -16.63
CA VAL A 11 -7.66 25.74 -16.41
C VAL A 11 -8.80 25.83 -15.41
N THR A 12 -10.04 25.63 -15.87
CA THR A 12 -11.22 25.58 -15.01
C THR A 12 -11.73 24.14 -14.90
N VAL A 13 -11.70 23.61 -13.68
CA VAL A 13 -12.35 22.35 -13.32
C VAL A 13 -13.57 22.74 -12.48
N ASP A 14 -14.76 22.76 -13.09
CA ASP A 14 -15.99 23.19 -12.42
C ASP A 14 -17.13 22.18 -12.54
N GLY A 15 -17.86 21.94 -11.45
CA GLY A 15 -19.12 21.18 -11.47
C GLY A 15 -18.98 19.66 -11.67
N ASN A 16 -17.79 19.08 -11.50
CA ASN A 16 -17.54 17.66 -11.75
C ASN A 16 -17.81 16.80 -10.51
N THR A 17 -18.24 15.56 -10.71
CA THR A 17 -18.32 14.55 -9.64
C THR A 17 -17.37 13.39 -9.96
N LEU A 18 -16.30 13.26 -9.18
CA LEU A 18 -15.35 12.16 -9.24
C LEU A 18 -15.68 11.18 -8.11
N ASN A 19 -16.09 9.96 -8.47
CA ASN A 19 -16.56 8.99 -7.49
C ASN A 19 -16.27 7.54 -7.88
N ASN A 20 -16.20 6.67 -6.87
CA ASN A 20 -15.94 5.23 -7.03
C ASN A 20 -14.67 4.94 -7.84
N LEU A 21 -13.61 5.71 -7.58
CA LEU A 21 -12.34 5.60 -8.28
C LEU A 21 -11.37 4.71 -7.52
N THR A 22 -10.74 3.73 -8.16
CA THR A 22 -9.63 2.96 -7.57
C THR A 22 -8.31 3.54 -8.05
N LEU A 23 -7.63 4.32 -7.21
CA LEU A 23 -6.54 5.19 -7.66
C LEU A 23 -5.14 4.54 -7.59
N GLY A 24 -4.99 3.41 -6.91
CA GLY A 24 -3.69 2.76 -6.73
C GLY A 24 -2.68 3.73 -6.10
N SER A 25 -1.65 4.12 -6.86
CA SER A 25 -0.62 5.10 -6.45
C SER A 25 -0.91 6.55 -6.89
N SER A 26 -2.12 6.88 -7.33
CA SER A 26 -2.48 8.18 -7.92
C SER A 26 -3.53 8.94 -7.09
N GLU A 27 -3.91 10.12 -7.55
CA GLU A 27 -4.87 11.03 -6.92
C GLU A 27 -6.18 11.10 -7.71
N ALA A 28 -7.29 11.29 -7.00
CA ALA A 28 -8.61 11.44 -7.64
C ALA A 28 -8.61 12.62 -8.63
N LEU A 29 -7.91 13.71 -8.27
CA LEU A 29 -7.71 14.87 -9.12
C LEU A 29 -6.29 15.41 -8.91
N MET A 30 -5.57 15.63 -10.01
CA MET A 30 -4.23 16.22 -10.02
C MET A 30 -4.19 17.39 -11.03
N LEU A 31 -3.59 18.52 -10.63
CA LEU A 31 -3.12 19.57 -11.54
C LEU A 31 -1.59 19.64 -11.40
N ASN A 32 -0.85 19.34 -12.46
CA ASN A 32 0.62 19.26 -12.42
C ASN A 32 1.25 19.91 -13.68
N GLY A 33 2.51 20.34 -13.58
CA GLY A 33 3.25 21.06 -14.62
C GLY A 33 3.25 22.58 -14.44
N ASN A 34 3.46 23.34 -15.53
CA ASN A 34 3.41 24.81 -15.52
C ASN A 34 1.95 25.28 -15.64
N VAL A 35 1.17 25.06 -14.59
CA VAL A 35 -0.23 25.52 -14.50
C VAL A 35 -0.26 26.90 -13.86
N ASP A 36 -0.84 27.86 -14.56
CA ASP A 36 -0.89 29.27 -14.17
C ASP A 36 -2.28 29.82 -14.47
N GLY A 37 -2.92 30.42 -13.46
CA GLY A 37 -4.32 30.82 -13.51
C GLY A 37 -5.27 29.63 -13.63
N PHE A 38 -5.60 28.96 -12.52
CA PHE A 38 -6.58 27.87 -12.51
C PHE A 38 -7.70 28.12 -11.49
N SER A 39 -8.87 27.55 -11.75
CA SER A 39 -10.03 27.56 -10.86
C SER A 39 -10.56 26.14 -10.69
N VAL A 40 -10.67 25.68 -9.44
CA VAL A 40 -11.29 24.38 -9.11
C VAL A 40 -12.49 24.67 -8.22
N THR A 41 -13.68 24.70 -8.80
CA THR A 41 -14.90 25.17 -8.13
C THR A 41 -16.01 24.13 -8.25
N ASN A 42 -16.91 24.04 -7.27
CA ASN A 42 -18.12 23.22 -7.33
C ASN A 42 -17.94 21.74 -7.71
N ASN A 43 -16.76 21.14 -7.46
CA ASN A 43 -16.54 19.71 -7.72
C ASN A 43 -16.82 18.88 -6.46
N ALA A 44 -17.36 17.67 -6.63
CA ALA A 44 -17.51 16.65 -5.60
C ALA A 44 -16.54 15.50 -5.87
N ILE A 45 -15.63 15.22 -4.94
CA ILE A 45 -14.66 14.12 -5.05
C ILE A 45 -14.82 13.24 -3.81
N HIS A 46 -15.29 12.00 -3.99
CA HIS A 46 -15.62 11.11 -2.87
C HIS A 46 -15.56 9.63 -3.27
N HIS A 47 -15.57 8.72 -2.30
CA HIS A 47 -15.55 7.26 -2.57
C HIS A 47 -14.42 6.87 -3.54
N SER A 48 -13.23 7.47 -3.39
CA SER A 48 -12.05 7.07 -4.17
C SER A 48 -11.10 6.31 -3.24
N ASP A 49 -10.70 5.12 -3.67
CA ASP A 49 -9.81 4.24 -2.92
C ASP A 49 -8.38 4.77 -2.99
N ASN A 50 -7.69 4.70 -1.86
CA ASN A 50 -6.25 4.98 -1.76
C ASN A 50 -5.43 3.73 -2.19
N ILE A 51 -4.13 3.71 -1.91
CA ILE A 51 -3.31 2.49 -1.98
C ILE A 51 -4.01 1.36 -1.22
N GLY A 52 -4.33 0.27 -1.93
CA GLY A 52 -4.73 -0.99 -1.33
C GLY A 52 -3.54 -1.61 -0.61
N ILE A 53 -3.68 -1.81 0.69
CA ILE A 53 -2.65 -2.40 1.54
C ILE A 53 -3.17 -3.79 1.91
N ASP A 54 -2.47 -4.85 1.51
CA ASP A 54 -2.81 -6.23 1.88
C ASP A 54 -1.59 -7.15 1.80
N TYR A 55 -1.71 -8.36 2.37
CA TYR A 55 -0.65 -9.39 2.43
C TYR A 55 0.63 -8.93 3.14
N ASN A 56 0.50 -8.11 4.18
CA ASN A 56 1.59 -7.71 5.05
C ASN A 56 1.67 -8.57 6.30
N LEU A 57 2.88 -8.68 6.85
CA LEU A 57 3.11 -9.21 8.19
C LEU A 57 3.64 -8.09 9.07
N TYR A 58 2.83 -7.70 10.06
CA TYR A 58 3.21 -6.69 11.04
C TYR A 58 3.71 -7.35 12.33
N TYR A 59 4.84 -6.85 12.83
CA TYR A 59 5.44 -7.34 14.06
C TYR A 59 5.89 -6.19 14.95
N GLY A 60 5.56 -6.29 16.23
CA GLY A 60 6.01 -5.38 17.27
C GLY A 60 6.34 -6.17 18.54
N VAL A 61 7.26 -5.63 19.35
CA VAL A 61 7.55 -6.19 20.68
C VAL A 61 6.27 -6.11 21.51
N GLY A 62 5.79 -7.24 22.03
CA GLY A 62 4.47 -7.33 22.69
C GLY A 62 3.32 -7.70 21.76
N GLY A 63 3.60 -8.09 20.51
CA GLY A 63 2.60 -8.53 19.54
C GLY A 63 1.62 -7.41 19.19
N ASN A 64 0.33 -7.75 19.08
CA ASN A 64 -0.70 -6.77 18.72
C ASN A 64 -0.78 -5.59 19.71
N SER A 65 -0.52 -5.81 21.00
CA SER A 65 -0.53 -4.75 22.02
C SER A 65 0.67 -3.81 21.93
N GLY A 66 1.74 -4.21 21.24
CA GLY A 66 2.91 -3.39 20.97
C GLY A 66 2.81 -2.55 19.70
N LEU A 67 1.69 -2.65 18.98
CA LEU A 67 1.45 -1.96 17.72
C LEU A 67 0.34 -0.94 17.88
N THR A 68 0.54 0.23 17.27
CA THR A 68 -0.48 1.28 17.20
C THR A 68 -1.09 1.30 15.81
N TRP A 69 -2.42 1.23 15.74
CA TRP A 69 -3.16 1.22 14.48
C TRP A 69 -3.85 2.55 14.28
N ASN A 70 -3.45 3.31 13.27
CA ASN A 70 -4.08 4.58 12.92
C ASN A 70 -4.39 4.61 11.43
N TRP A 71 -5.56 5.14 11.07
CA TRP A 71 -5.93 5.44 9.70
C TRP A 71 -6.53 6.83 9.62
N LYS A 72 -5.92 7.70 8.84
CA LYS A 72 -6.30 9.11 8.73
C LYS A 72 -6.34 9.76 10.12
N THR A 73 -7.51 10.21 10.57
CA THR A 73 -7.72 10.87 11.86
C THR A 73 -8.19 9.93 12.97
N SER A 74 -8.30 8.63 12.69
CA SER A 74 -8.85 7.62 13.62
C SER A 74 -7.77 6.67 14.12
N GLY A 75 -7.79 6.37 15.42
CA GLY A 75 -6.98 5.33 16.05
C GLY A 75 -7.81 4.11 16.43
N TYR A 76 -7.21 2.93 16.37
CA TYR A 76 -7.85 1.64 16.63
C TYR A 76 -7.10 0.86 17.70
N THR A 77 -7.87 0.18 18.56
CA THR A 77 -7.33 -0.52 19.74
C THR A 77 -6.58 -1.80 19.39
N ASN A 78 -6.83 -2.40 18.23
CA ASN A 78 -6.14 -3.60 17.76
C ASN A 78 -6.27 -3.74 16.24
N PHE A 79 -5.52 -4.69 15.67
CA PHE A 79 -5.52 -4.91 14.24
C PHE A 79 -6.88 -5.38 13.70
N SER A 80 -7.62 -6.20 14.46
CA SER A 80 -8.93 -6.69 14.00
C SER A 80 -9.96 -5.56 13.83
N THR A 81 -9.98 -4.60 14.78
CA THR A 81 -10.84 -3.41 14.67
C THR A 81 -10.38 -2.47 13.57
N TYR A 82 -9.07 -2.31 13.38
CA TYR A 82 -8.50 -1.57 12.25
C TYR A 82 -8.97 -2.18 10.91
N LYS A 83 -8.74 -3.48 10.66
CA LYS A 83 -9.09 -4.16 9.41
C LYS A 83 -10.57 -4.01 9.05
N SER A 84 -11.45 -4.31 9.99
CA SER A 84 -12.90 -4.25 9.78
C SER A 84 -13.40 -2.82 9.55
N SER A 85 -12.75 -1.82 10.14
CA SER A 85 -13.19 -0.42 10.02
C SER A 85 -12.76 0.24 8.71
N ILE A 86 -11.59 -0.12 8.18
CA ILE A 86 -11.02 0.57 7.02
C ILE A 86 -11.19 -0.22 5.71
N GLY A 87 -11.49 -1.51 5.78
CA GLY A 87 -11.70 -2.37 4.61
C GLY A 87 -10.42 -2.76 3.85
N ASN A 88 -9.24 -2.51 4.43
CA ASN A 88 -7.93 -2.92 3.91
C ASN A 88 -7.30 -3.99 4.82
N ASP A 89 -6.14 -4.51 4.40
CA ASP A 89 -5.31 -5.45 5.15
C ASP A 89 -6.00 -6.80 5.43
N ALA A 90 -7.00 -7.18 4.64
CA ALA A 90 -7.86 -8.34 4.91
C ALA A 90 -7.05 -9.63 5.19
N LEU A 91 -6.03 -9.88 4.37
CA LEU A 91 -5.14 -11.04 4.39
C LEU A 91 -3.79 -10.75 5.06
N SER A 92 -3.54 -9.50 5.46
CA SER A 92 -2.43 -9.17 6.35
C SER A 92 -2.60 -9.82 7.74
N ILE A 93 -1.45 -10.08 8.38
CA ILE A 93 -1.33 -10.79 9.66
C ILE A 93 -0.47 -10.03 10.66
N VAL A 94 -0.70 -10.26 11.95
CA VAL A 94 0.16 -9.76 13.05
C VAL A 94 0.79 -10.96 13.75
N ALA A 95 2.08 -11.15 13.53
CA ALA A 95 2.82 -12.27 14.09
C ALA A 95 4.33 -11.99 14.11
N ASN A 96 5.12 -12.80 14.82
CA ASN A 96 6.56 -12.76 14.66
C ASN A 96 6.93 -13.40 13.31
N PRO A 97 7.67 -12.72 12.41
CA PRO A 97 8.08 -13.29 11.13
C PRO A 97 9.07 -14.46 11.26
N GLN A 98 9.60 -14.70 12.47
CA GLN A 98 10.56 -15.76 12.76
C GLN A 98 11.77 -15.73 11.80
N LEU A 99 12.36 -14.55 11.63
CA LEU A 99 13.60 -14.39 10.87
C LEU A 99 14.73 -15.20 11.52
N VAL A 100 15.65 -15.73 10.72
CA VAL A 100 16.85 -16.43 11.21
C VAL A 100 17.68 -15.51 12.11
N SER A 101 17.88 -14.26 11.68
CA SER A 101 18.45 -13.20 12.50
C SER A 101 17.86 -11.85 12.09
N PRO A 102 17.17 -11.12 12.98
CA PRO A 102 16.53 -9.85 12.63
C PRO A 102 17.50 -8.70 12.35
N THR A 103 18.82 -8.92 12.47
CA THR A 103 19.85 -7.90 12.19
C THR A 103 20.76 -8.25 11.03
N THR A 104 20.94 -9.55 10.74
CA THR A 104 21.96 -10.01 9.79
C THR A 104 21.47 -11.06 8.79
N ASN A 105 20.34 -11.71 9.05
CA ASN A 105 19.80 -12.75 8.18
C ASN A 105 18.27 -12.73 8.18
N PHE A 106 17.71 -12.02 7.21
CA PHE A 106 16.28 -11.80 7.05
C PHE A 106 15.54 -12.96 6.35
N THR A 107 16.18 -14.13 6.18
CA THR A 107 15.48 -15.35 5.73
C THR A 107 14.60 -15.91 6.83
N LEU A 108 13.64 -16.76 6.47
CA LEU A 108 12.63 -17.29 7.39
C LEU A 108 13.09 -18.61 8.06
N ASN A 109 12.82 -18.77 9.36
CA ASN A 109 12.90 -20.08 10.02
C ASN A 109 11.74 -20.98 9.58
N THR A 110 11.93 -22.29 9.73
CA THR A 110 10.86 -23.27 9.53
C THR A 110 9.69 -22.99 10.48
N GLY A 111 8.47 -22.94 9.95
CA GLY A 111 7.26 -22.63 10.70
C GLY A 111 6.92 -21.14 10.78
N SER A 112 7.67 -20.28 10.09
CA SER A 112 7.35 -18.86 10.02
C SER A 112 5.93 -18.64 9.48
N PRO A 113 5.14 -17.74 10.10
CA PRO A 113 3.81 -17.40 9.61
C PRO A 113 3.83 -16.58 8.31
N ALA A 114 5.02 -16.15 7.85
CA ALA A 114 5.18 -15.51 6.54
C ALA A 114 5.20 -16.51 5.38
N ILE A 115 5.44 -17.79 5.67
CA ILE A 115 5.57 -18.84 4.65
C ILE A 115 4.20 -19.10 4.02
N ASN A 116 4.12 -19.06 2.69
CA ASN A 116 2.90 -19.30 1.90
C ASN A 116 1.71 -18.43 2.34
N ALA A 117 1.98 -17.20 2.78
CA ALA A 117 0.98 -16.27 3.30
C ALA A 117 0.82 -15.00 2.43
N GLY A 118 1.60 -14.87 1.36
CA GLY A 118 1.59 -13.71 0.47
C GLY A 118 0.59 -13.83 -0.68
N ASN A 119 0.65 -12.85 -1.57
CA ASN A 119 -0.26 -12.69 -2.70
C ASN A 119 -0.16 -13.89 -3.70
N THR A 120 -1.23 -14.15 -4.43
CA THR A 120 -1.29 -15.18 -5.48
C THR A 120 -1.20 -14.62 -6.89
N ASP A 121 -1.23 -13.30 -7.05
CA ASP A 121 -1.20 -12.65 -8.36
C ASP A 121 0.20 -12.75 -8.98
N THR A 122 0.35 -13.69 -9.90
CA THR A 122 1.61 -13.93 -10.62
C THR A 122 2.02 -12.78 -11.53
N ALA A 123 1.14 -11.82 -11.82
CA ALA A 123 1.51 -10.65 -12.62
C ALA A 123 2.35 -9.64 -11.82
N ILE A 124 2.23 -9.63 -10.49
CA ILE A 124 3.00 -8.74 -9.60
C ILE A 124 4.12 -9.46 -8.86
N ILE A 125 4.06 -10.80 -8.76
CA ILE A 125 5.11 -11.60 -8.13
C ILE A 125 6.30 -11.69 -9.09
N GLY A 126 7.44 -11.15 -8.66
CA GLY A 126 8.70 -11.30 -9.39
C GLY A 126 9.16 -12.76 -9.45
N SER A 127 9.93 -13.12 -10.49
CA SER A 127 10.39 -14.50 -10.72
C SER A 127 11.39 -15.01 -9.68
N ILE A 128 12.10 -14.10 -9.01
CA ILE A 128 13.11 -14.42 -8.00
C ILE A 128 12.97 -13.53 -6.76
N ASP A 129 13.44 -14.04 -5.63
CA ASP A 129 13.57 -13.32 -4.37
C ASP A 129 14.90 -12.53 -4.29
N LEU A 130 15.15 -11.89 -3.15
CA LEU A 130 16.38 -11.09 -2.95
C LEU A 130 17.66 -11.94 -2.92
N ALA A 131 17.59 -13.23 -2.61
CA ALA A 131 18.72 -14.16 -2.67
C ALA A 131 18.94 -14.75 -4.07
N GLY A 132 18.05 -14.44 -5.03
CA GLY A 132 18.07 -15.02 -6.38
C GLY A 132 17.37 -16.37 -6.49
N SER A 133 16.70 -16.83 -5.44
CA SER A 133 15.90 -18.05 -5.46
C SER A 133 14.57 -17.83 -6.16
N THR A 134 14.02 -18.86 -6.80
CA THR A 134 12.72 -18.75 -7.49
C THR A 134 11.59 -18.47 -6.53
N ARG A 135 10.67 -17.58 -6.92
CA ARG A 135 9.31 -17.50 -6.37
C ARG A 135 8.35 -18.15 -7.38
N VAL A 136 7.32 -18.91 -6.99
CA VAL A 136 6.77 -19.23 -5.66
C VAL A 136 7.14 -20.67 -5.27
N LEU A 137 7.49 -20.91 -4.00
CA LEU A 137 7.73 -22.26 -3.46
C LEU A 137 6.62 -22.69 -2.50
N GLY A 138 5.63 -23.39 -3.06
CA GLY A 138 4.48 -23.91 -2.31
C GLY A 138 3.15 -23.47 -2.94
N SER A 139 2.19 -23.10 -2.10
CA SER A 139 0.86 -22.64 -2.53
C SER A 139 0.83 -21.17 -2.93
N THR A 140 1.53 -20.28 -2.22
CA THR A 140 1.57 -18.83 -2.50
C THR A 140 2.94 -18.27 -2.13
N VAL A 141 3.26 -17.05 -2.62
CA VAL A 141 4.55 -16.40 -2.31
C VAL A 141 4.70 -16.17 -0.81
N ASP A 142 5.91 -16.21 -0.29
CA ASP A 142 6.16 -15.82 1.11
C ASP A 142 6.05 -14.30 1.28
N ILE A 143 5.52 -13.86 2.42
CA ILE A 143 5.52 -12.43 2.79
C ILE A 143 6.95 -11.99 3.09
N GLY A 144 7.41 -10.97 2.38
CA GLY A 144 8.72 -10.35 2.58
C GLY A 144 9.68 -10.59 1.43
N ALA A 145 10.96 -10.30 1.64
CA ALA A 145 11.95 -10.22 0.56
C ALA A 145 12.54 -11.57 0.12
N TYR A 146 12.38 -12.63 0.93
CA TYR A 146 12.96 -13.95 0.71
C TYR A 146 11.86 -15.00 0.61
N GLU A 147 12.07 -15.97 -0.28
CA GLU A 147 11.25 -17.18 -0.38
C GLU A 147 11.94 -18.30 0.38
N LYS A 148 11.22 -18.96 1.28
CA LYS A 148 11.74 -20.09 2.05
C LYS A 148 12.03 -21.26 1.10
N GLN A 149 13.29 -21.68 1.10
CA GLN A 149 13.76 -22.92 0.48
C GLN A 149 13.55 -24.12 1.40
#